data_AF-A0A7W7MT82-F1
#
_entry.id   AF-A0A7W7MT82-F1
#
_cell.length_a   1.000
_cell.length_b   1.000
_cell.length_c   1.000
_cell.angle_alpha   90.00
_cell.angle_beta   90.00
_cell.angle_gamma   90.00
#
_symmetry.space_group_name_H-M   'P 1'
#
loop_
_entity.id
_entity.type
_entity.pdbx_description
1 polymer ?
#
loop_
_entity_poly.entity_id
_entity_poly.type
_entity_poly.pdbx_seq_one_letter_code
_entity_poly.pdbx_strand_id
1 'polypeptide(L)'
;MRDGLIELAEPVIPIEGYEDGVMRRARRLRGRRRIATGAAAAVCVALLVTMFRVVGVGSTPQLAAATPDGPFLGWSSVGDVDAALVREATDTWDRTASTGPHSGVRTLVATRDRLLHSVVVLQGYDKQGAARLAFFTSDVSAADALRLRADRPSPDPVNTKVISLVSPRLTGPAGTLSTDPWGTYAIAVVMPGVTAVRVSSTAIDEQMIGTPDAPTSRLAVKSLPLAATAQTTAIAGFITAKLPFAKATKVFEEPGEDGADGDARAVPAEVVSRTGQQMVVVFPKGQAVRQGQLAVVAEGLVGRVTAVDAARGEATVDLVTSTGFAGEVYTNISNVPGSGRGTGQKLVMERIPAGGEVFQGNRVLMPDPSQENNQVGAVTIGRASAEKAVDASTVELTPTADLSHLEKVFIMTPFTVGPR
;
A
#
# COMPACT_ATOMS: atom_id res chain seq x y z
N MET A 1 22.11 -50.55 15.15
CA MET A 1 20.89 -50.85 14.38
C MET A 1 20.30 -52.15 14.88
N ARG A 2 19.41 -52.04 15.87
CA ARG A 2 18.61 -53.14 16.43
C ARG A 2 17.38 -52.51 17.07
N ASP A 3 16.30 -52.56 16.31
CA ASP A 3 14.90 -52.72 16.72
C ASP A 3 14.67 -52.85 18.23
N GLY A 4 14.13 -51.80 18.85
CA GLY A 4 13.81 -51.80 20.28
C GLY A 4 12.96 -50.63 20.79
N LEU A 5 12.20 -49.95 19.93
CA LEU A 5 11.23 -48.91 20.36
C LEU A 5 9.83 -49.13 19.76
N ILE A 6 9.43 -50.40 19.63
CA ILE A 6 8.07 -50.83 19.24
C ILE A 6 7.17 -51.03 20.48
N GLU A 7 7.58 -50.64 21.69
CA GLU A 7 6.88 -51.05 22.92
C GLU A 7 6.11 -49.95 23.68
N LEU A 8 5.68 -48.87 23.04
CA LEU A 8 4.85 -47.83 23.70
C LEU A 8 3.61 -47.41 22.90
N ALA A 9 3.00 -48.37 22.21
CA ALA A 9 1.62 -48.23 21.73
C ALA A 9 0.72 -49.22 22.49
N GLU A 10 0.03 -48.74 23.53
CA GLU A 10 -1.26 -49.31 23.95
C GLU A 10 -2.32 -48.20 23.96
N PRO A 11 -3.52 -48.45 23.40
CA PRO A 11 -4.55 -47.43 23.16
C PRO A 11 -5.42 -47.20 24.39
N VAL A 12 -5.59 -45.94 24.81
CA VAL A 12 -6.55 -45.57 25.86
C VAL A 12 -7.96 -45.57 25.29
N ILE A 13 -8.74 -46.54 25.74
CA ILE A 13 -10.18 -46.70 25.49
C ILE A 13 -10.93 -45.63 26.30
N PRO A 14 -11.86 -44.84 25.71
CA PRO A 14 -12.65 -43.86 26.45
C PRO A 14 -13.69 -44.55 27.33
N ILE A 15 -13.72 -44.19 28.62
CA ILE A 15 -14.75 -44.64 29.58
C ILE A 15 -15.93 -43.66 29.49
N GLU A 16 -17.06 -44.12 28.98
CA GLU A 16 -18.33 -43.38 28.95
C GLU A 16 -18.81 -43.00 30.36
N GLY A 17 -19.38 -41.79 30.52
CA GLY A 17 -20.12 -41.38 31.72
C GLY A 17 -19.56 -40.21 32.53
N TYR A 18 -18.40 -39.64 32.17
CA TYR A 18 -17.84 -38.48 32.88
C TYR A 18 -18.58 -37.16 32.57
N GLU A 19 -19.11 -37.01 31.35
CA GLU A 19 -19.74 -35.77 30.87
C GLU A 19 -21.11 -35.50 31.52
N ASP A 20 -21.88 -36.55 31.82
CA ASP A 20 -23.18 -36.43 32.47
C ASP A 20 -23.09 -36.00 33.95
N GLY A 21 -21.98 -36.33 34.62
CA GLY A 21 -21.68 -35.85 35.98
C GLY A 21 -21.38 -34.35 36.04
N VAL A 22 -20.69 -33.82 35.02
CA VAL A 22 -20.32 -32.41 34.93
C VAL A 22 -21.53 -31.52 34.59
N MET A 23 -22.41 -31.98 33.69
CA MET A 23 -23.59 -31.22 33.26
C MET A 23 -24.66 -31.08 34.36
N ARG A 24 -24.82 -32.08 35.23
CA ARG A 24 -25.75 -31.99 36.38
C ARG A 24 -25.29 -31.01 37.46
N ARG A 25 -23.96 -30.81 37.61
CA ARG A 25 -23.38 -29.85 38.57
C ARG A 25 -23.48 -28.40 38.05
N ALA A 26 -23.34 -28.19 36.74
CA ALA A 26 -23.48 -26.88 36.10
C ALA A 26 -24.92 -26.32 36.14
N ARG A 27 -25.95 -27.18 36.07
CA ARG A 27 -27.36 -26.75 36.13
C ARG A 27 -27.82 -26.37 37.55
N ARG A 28 -27.30 -27.02 38.60
CA ARG A 28 -27.62 -26.66 40.00
C ARG A 28 -27.02 -25.31 40.43
N LEU A 29 -25.91 -24.88 39.84
CA LEU A 29 -25.26 -23.59 40.15
C LEU A 29 -25.93 -22.39 39.48
N ARG A 30 -26.62 -22.57 38.34
CA ARG A 30 -27.32 -21.47 37.64
C ARG A 30 -28.73 -21.16 38.19
N GLY A 31 -29.32 -22.06 38.98
CA GLY A 31 -30.68 -21.90 39.52
C GLY A 31 -30.81 -21.06 40.80
N ARG A 32 -29.71 -20.73 41.50
CA ARG A 32 -29.76 -20.08 42.84
C ARG A 32 -29.29 -18.61 42.90
N ARG A 33 -29.01 -17.96 41.76
CA ARG A 33 -28.49 -16.58 41.71
C ARG A 33 -29.41 -15.54 41.03
N ARG A 34 -30.73 -15.79 40.98
CA ARG A 34 -31.68 -14.95 40.23
C ARG A 34 -32.65 -14.08 41.04
N ILE A 35 -32.49 -13.87 42.35
CA ILE A 35 -33.48 -13.08 43.13
C ILE A 35 -32.88 -11.91 43.94
N ALA A 36 -31.59 -11.58 43.86
CA ALA A 36 -31.02 -10.49 44.68
C ALA A 36 -30.10 -9.48 43.95
N THR A 37 -30.18 -9.37 42.62
CA THR A 37 -29.31 -8.48 41.82
C THR A 37 -30.08 -7.56 40.87
N GLY A 38 -31.34 -7.24 41.18
CA GLY A 38 -32.18 -6.38 40.34
C GLY A 38 -32.00 -4.87 40.58
N ALA A 39 -31.67 -4.45 41.80
CA ALA A 39 -31.63 -3.02 42.15
C ALA A 39 -30.21 -2.40 42.13
N ALA A 40 -29.16 -3.17 42.47
CA ALA A 40 -27.78 -2.67 42.50
C ALA A 40 -27.14 -2.56 41.10
N ALA A 41 -27.55 -3.40 40.15
CA ALA A 41 -27.05 -3.35 38.78
C ALA A 41 -27.53 -2.09 38.03
N ALA A 42 -28.75 -1.61 38.30
CA ALA A 42 -29.26 -0.40 37.67
C ALA A 42 -28.53 0.86 38.14
N VAL A 43 -28.14 0.93 39.42
CA VAL A 43 -27.37 2.07 39.96
C VAL A 43 -25.92 2.04 39.49
N CYS A 44 -25.27 0.87 39.39
CA CYS A 44 -23.94 0.76 38.82
C CYS A 44 -23.91 1.01 37.30
N VAL A 45 -24.95 0.59 36.55
CA VAL A 45 -25.07 0.90 35.11
C VAL A 45 -25.41 2.37 34.90
N ALA A 46 -26.27 2.98 35.73
CA ALA A 46 -26.52 4.41 35.65
C ALA A 46 -25.28 5.24 35.99
N LEU A 47 -24.51 4.86 37.03
CA LEU A 47 -23.23 5.50 37.38
C LEU A 47 -22.15 5.28 36.32
N LEU A 48 -22.08 4.10 35.69
CA LEU A 48 -21.21 3.83 34.55
C LEU A 48 -21.63 4.61 33.31
N VAL A 49 -22.93 4.75 33.02
CA VAL A 49 -23.44 5.52 31.88
C VAL A 49 -23.26 7.03 32.12
N THR A 50 -23.39 7.53 33.34
CA THR A 50 -23.04 8.93 33.66
C THR A 50 -21.52 9.16 33.69
N MET A 51 -20.70 8.21 34.14
CA MET A 51 -19.24 8.33 34.02
C MET A 51 -18.78 8.24 32.55
N PHE A 52 -19.40 7.40 31.71
CA PHE A 52 -19.15 7.37 30.26
C PHE A 52 -19.75 8.53 29.48
N ARG A 53 -20.70 9.29 30.06
CA ARG A 53 -21.20 10.55 29.48
C ARG A 53 -20.45 11.80 29.98
N VAL A 54 -19.70 11.70 31.08
CA VAL A 54 -18.86 12.79 31.62
C VAL A 54 -17.38 12.63 31.24
N VAL A 55 -16.93 11.44 30.84
CA VAL A 55 -15.79 11.32 29.93
C VAL A 55 -16.31 11.76 28.56
N GLY A 56 -16.17 13.06 28.32
CA GLY A 56 -16.63 13.69 27.11
C GLY A 56 -16.19 12.92 25.87
N VAL A 57 -16.95 13.12 24.81
CA VAL A 57 -16.49 13.03 23.42
C VAL A 57 -15.19 13.82 23.35
N GLY A 58 -14.09 13.16 23.71
CA GLY A 58 -12.76 13.68 23.57
C GLY A 58 -12.61 13.83 22.08
N SER A 59 -12.52 15.08 21.63
CA SER A 59 -12.03 15.46 20.32
C SER A 59 -11.09 14.38 19.81
N THR A 60 -11.41 13.77 18.67
CA THR A 60 -10.43 13.00 17.88
C THR A 60 -9.10 13.71 18.04
N PRO A 61 -8.02 13.05 18.51
CA PRO A 61 -6.75 13.73 18.72
C PRO A 61 -6.39 14.42 17.41
N GLN A 62 -6.62 15.73 17.36
CA GLN A 62 -6.35 16.51 16.19
C GLN A 62 -4.85 16.59 16.17
N LEU A 63 -4.24 15.86 15.23
CA LEU A 63 -2.87 16.10 14.84
C LEU A 63 -2.78 17.59 14.50
N ALA A 64 -2.15 18.36 15.38
CA ALA A 64 -1.78 19.72 15.05
C ALA A 64 -0.71 19.60 13.96
N ALA A 65 -1.03 20.03 12.74
CA ALA A 65 -0.03 20.21 11.71
C ALA A 65 1.09 21.07 12.31
N ALA A 66 2.33 20.61 12.21
CA ALA A 66 3.46 21.44 12.61
C ALA A 66 3.36 22.75 11.82
N THR A 67 3.59 23.89 12.47
CA THR A 67 3.55 25.19 11.80
C THR A 67 4.47 25.12 10.59
N PRO A 68 3.97 25.41 9.37
CA PRO A 68 4.81 25.45 8.19
C PRO A 68 6.01 26.36 8.42
N ASP A 69 7.19 25.93 7.95
CA ASP A 69 8.38 26.77 7.96
C ASP A 69 8.68 27.19 6.52
N GLY A 70 7.97 28.23 6.07
CA GLY A 70 7.94 28.63 4.67
C GLY A 70 7.31 27.55 3.78
N PRO A 71 7.91 27.21 2.62
CA PRO A 71 7.38 26.21 1.69
C PRO A 71 7.69 24.77 2.08
N PHE A 72 8.36 24.55 3.22
CA PHE A 72 8.82 23.25 3.67
C PHE A 72 7.95 22.65 4.76
N LEU A 73 7.98 21.32 4.86
CA LEU A 73 7.42 20.61 5.99
C LEU A 73 8.16 21.07 7.25
N GLY A 74 7.46 21.74 8.16
CA GLY A 74 7.98 22.17 9.47
C GLY A 74 8.22 21.01 10.45
N TRP A 75 8.44 19.80 9.94
CA TRP A 75 8.52 18.57 10.72
C TRP A 75 9.91 18.40 11.32
N SER A 76 9.98 17.97 12.57
CA SER A 76 11.25 17.51 13.16
C SER A 76 11.71 16.22 12.50
N SER A 77 13.03 16.06 12.41
CA SER A 77 13.66 14.85 11.90
C SER A 77 13.18 13.61 12.67
N VAL A 78 13.08 12.49 11.97
CA VAL A 78 12.76 11.20 12.57
C VAL A 78 14.02 10.58 13.15
N GLY A 79 13.99 10.27 14.45
CA GLY A 79 15.10 9.66 15.16
C GLY A 79 16.37 10.51 15.24
N ASP A 80 17.47 9.85 15.58
CA ASP A 80 18.80 10.45 15.59
C ASP A 80 19.29 10.59 14.15
N VAL A 81 19.74 11.80 13.80
CA VAL A 81 20.18 12.15 12.45
C VAL A 81 21.66 11.86 12.28
N ASP A 82 22.01 11.01 11.32
CA ASP A 82 23.41 10.80 10.93
C ASP A 82 23.89 11.96 10.03
N ALA A 83 24.70 12.85 10.62
CA ALA A 83 25.23 14.02 9.93
C ALA A 83 26.14 13.68 8.73
N ALA A 84 26.79 12.51 8.72
CA ALA A 84 27.60 12.08 7.59
C ALA A 84 26.71 11.71 6.40
N LEU A 85 25.61 10.98 6.65
CA LEU A 85 24.62 10.67 5.62
C LEU A 85 23.95 11.93 5.04
N VAL A 86 23.67 12.93 5.87
CA VAL A 86 23.10 14.21 5.40
C VAL A 86 24.07 14.91 4.43
N ARG A 87 25.36 14.96 4.77
CA ARG A 87 26.38 15.57 3.91
C ARG A 87 26.50 14.83 2.59
N GLU A 88 26.64 13.51 2.63
CA GLU A 88 26.76 12.67 1.43
C GLU A 88 25.53 12.76 0.53
N ALA A 89 24.33 12.79 1.10
CA ALA A 89 23.09 12.97 0.36
C ALA A 89 23.05 14.34 -0.33
N THR A 90 23.45 15.41 0.37
CA THR A 90 23.52 16.77 -0.19
C THR A 90 24.53 16.83 -1.34
N ASP A 91 25.73 16.28 -1.15
CA ASP A 91 26.77 16.22 -2.20
C ASP A 91 26.29 15.40 -3.41
N THR A 92 25.48 14.37 -3.19
CA THR A 92 24.89 13.55 -4.27
C THR A 92 23.78 14.29 -4.99
N TRP A 93 22.95 15.04 -4.27
CA TRP A 93 21.90 15.89 -4.82
C TRP A 93 22.49 16.98 -5.71
N ASP A 94 23.55 17.64 -5.26
CA ASP A 94 24.22 18.73 -5.97
C ASP A 94 24.95 18.25 -7.22
N ARG A 95 25.50 17.03 -7.22
CA ARG A 95 26.17 16.43 -8.39
C ARG A 95 25.20 15.99 -9.48
N THR A 96 23.98 15.60 -9.12
CA THR A 96 22.97 15.11 -10.08
C THR A 96 22.18 16.25 -10.71
N ALA A 97 22.07 17.40 -10.04
CA ALA A 97 21.49 18.61 -10.60
C ALA A 97 22.46 19.30 -11.57
N SER A 98 22.05 19.50 -12.82
CA SER A 98 22.84 20.23 -13.83
C SER A 98 22.92 21.74 -13.58
N THR A 99 22.23 22.24 -12.56
CA THR A 99 21.96 23.67 -12.40
C THR A 99 22.76 24.34 -11.28
N GLY A 100 23.20 23.64 -10.22
CA GLY A 100 24.02 24.19 -9.13
C GLY A 100 23.66 23.59 -7.76
N PRO A 101 24.33 23.98 -6.66
CA PRO A 101 24.10 23.39 -5.34
C PRO A 101 22.76 23.83 -4.72
N HIS A 102 22.16 22.94 -3.94
CA HIS A 102 20.95 23.20 -3.17
C HIS A 102 21.26 24.07 -1.95
N SER A 103 20.27 24.84 -1.52
CA SER A 103 20.40 25.73 -0.35
C SER A 103 19.28 25.52 0.65
N GLY A 104 19.49 25.92 1.90
CA GLY A 104 18.48 25.75 2.96
C GLY A 104 18.10 24.30 3.24
N VAL A 105 19.04 23.37 3.06
CA VAL A 105 18.83 21.93 3.19
C VAL A 105 18.42 21.58 4.62
N ARG A 106 17.35 20.81 4.75
CA ARG A 106 16.78 20.33 6.02
C ARG A 106 16.54 18.83 5.94
N THR A 107 16.83 18.15 7.05
CA THR A 107 16.71 16.70 7.14
C THR A 107 15.37 16.30 7.73
N LEU A 108 14.63 15.45 7.03
CA LEU A 108 13.45 14.77 7.57
C LEU A 108 13.81 13.38 8.10
N VAL A 109 14.70 12.68 7.40
CA VAL A 109 15.24 11.36 7.79
C VAL A 109 16.70 11.27 7.35
N ALA A 110 17.57 10.74 8.21
CA ALA A 110 18.90 10.28 7.81
C ALA A 110 19.33 9.18 8.79
N THR A 111 19.08 7.93 8.43
CA THR A 111 19.33 6.78 9.30
C THR A 111 19.84 5.59 8.50
N ARG A 112 20.49 4.66 9.19
CA ARG A 112 20.71 3.31 8.68
C ARG A 112 19.42 2.49 8.82
N ASP A 113 19.14 1.68 7.82
CA ASP A 113 17.96 0.81 7.75
C ASP A 113 18.37 -0.63 7.43
N ARG A 114 17.60 -1.61 7.89
CA ARG A 114 17.95 -3.03 7.70
C ARG A 114 17.69 -3.52 6.27
N LEU A 115 16.67 -2.99 5.60
CA LEU A 115 16.26 -3.40 4.26
C LEU A 115 17.04 -2.63 3.20
N LEU A 116 17.14 -1.31 3.37
CA LEU A 116 17.76 -0.41 2.39
C LEU A 116 19.16 0.08 2.79
N HIS A 117 19.77 -0.45 3.86
CA HIS A 117 21.05 -0.01 4.44
C HIS A 117 21.10 1.43 4.95
N SER A 118 20.78 2.41 4.12
CA SER A 118 20.65 3.82 4.48
C SER A 118 19.42 4.40 3.80
N VAL A 119 18.67 5.21 4.54
CA VAL A 119 17.54 5.98 4.03
C VAL A 119 17.73 7.42 4.45
N VAL A 120 17.73 8.32 3.48
CA VAL A 120 17.82 9.76 3.69
C VAL A 120 16.70 10.46 2.94
N VAL A 121 16.02 11.38 3.62
CA VAL A 121 14.99 12.24 3.02
C VAL A 121 15.31 13.67 3.40
N LEU A 122 15.58 14.48 2.39
CA LEU A 122 15.96 15.88 2.52
C LEU A 122 14.96 16.78 1.83
N GLN A 123 14.83 18.01 2.33
CA GLN A 123 14.14 19.09 1.64
C GLN A 123 15.08 20.30 1.52
N GLY A 124 14.94 21.08 0.46
CA GLY A 124 15.82 22.22 0.21
C GLY A 124 15.37 23.03 -0.99
N TYR A 125 16.01 24.17 -1.22
CA TYR A 125 15.78 24.97 -2.42
C TYR A 125 16.73 24.54 -3.52
N ASP A 126 16.22 24.34 -4.73
CA ASP A 126 17.07 24.32 -5.92
C ASP A 126 17.64 25.72 -6.23
N LYS A 127 18.49 25.81 -7.26
CA LYS A 127 19.10 27.08 -7.66
C LYS A 127 18.08 28.13 -8.12
N GLN A 128 16.93 27.71 -8.63
CA GLN A 128 15.85 28.60 -9.05
C GLN A 128 15.03 29.10 -7.84
N GLY A 129 15.36 28.64 -6.63
CA GLY A 129 14.63 28.97 -5.40
C GLY A 129 13.33 28.20 -5.27
N ALA A 130 13.11 27.14 -6.04
CA ALA A 130 11.95 26.28 -5.87
C ALA A 130 12.21 25.25 -4.78
N ALA A 131 11.21 25.05 -3.91
CA ALA A 131 11.29 24.08 -2.83
C ALA A 131 11.18 22.64 -3.37
N ARG A 132 12.11 21.78 -2.97
CA ARG A 132 12.26 20.40 -3.43
C ARG A 132 12.33 19.42 -2.27
N LEU A 133 11.88 18.20 -2.51
CA LEU A 133 11.95 17.05 -1.61
C LEU A 133 12.67 15.92 -2.34
N ALA A 134 13.72 15.39 -1.73
CA ALA A 134 14.55 14.35 -2.31
C ALA A 134 14.65 13.11 -1.42
N PHE A 135 14.61 11.94 -2.05
CA PHE A 135 14.78 10.65 -1.42
C PHE A 135 16.08 10.00 -1.87
N PHE A 136 16.83 9.46 -0.91
CA PHE A 136 18.07 8.74 -1.16
C PHE A 136 18.07 7.41 -0.44
N THR A 137 18.64 6.42 -1.09
CA THR A 137 18.87 5.10 -0.50
C THR A 137 20.27 4.60 -0.82
N SER A 138 20.80 3.70 0.01
CA SER A 138 21.89 2.81 -0.40
C SER A 138 21.38 1.36 -0.52
N ASP A 139 22.27 0.40 -0.76
CA ASP A 139 21.94 -1.03 -0.71
C ASP A 139 23.20 -1.82 -0.34
N VAL A 140 23.08 -3.14 -0.18
CA VAL A 140 24.21 -4.03 0.20
C VAL A 140 25.37 -3.98 -0.81
N SER A 141 25.09 -3.81 -2.10
CA SER A 141 26.10 -3.73 -3.16
C SER A 141 26.82 -2.38 -3.21
N ALA A 142 26.26 -1.35 -2.58
CA ALA A 142 26.76 0.02 -2.55
C ALA A 142 26.57 0.66 -1.17
N ALA A 143 26.88 -0.08 -0.10
CA ALA A 143 26.54 0.29 1.28
C ALA A 143 27.04 1.70 1.67
N ASP A 144 28.16 2.11 1.07
CA ASP A 144 28.87 3.37 1.30
C ASP A 144 28.56 4.46 0.27
N ALA A 145 27.62 4.25 -0.66
CA ALA A 145 27.25 5.23 -1.67
C ALA A 145 25.73 5.44 -1.76
N LEU A 146 25.28 6.61 -1.35
CA LEU A 146 23.90 7.06 -1.51
C LEU A 146 23.57 7.34 -2.98
N ARG A 147 22.34 6.99 -3.35
CA ARG A 147 21.79 7.25 -4.68
C ARG A 147 20.54 8.10 -4.55
N LEU A 148 20.44 9.15 -5.35
CA LEU A 148 19.20 9.91 -5.51
C LEU A 148 18.17 9.01 -6.21
N ARG A 149 17.01 8.83 -5.57
CA ARG A 149 15.91 8.00 -6.07
C ARG A 149 14.75 8.83 -6.61
N ALA A 150 14.50 9.98 -6.03
CA ALA A 150 13.51 10.91 -6.51
C ALA A 150 13.89 12.32 -6.08
N ASP A 151 13.68 13.29 -6.96
CA ASP A 151 13.69 14.72 -6.67
C ASP A 151 12.40 15.32 -7.22
N ARG A 152 11.52 15.78 -6.32
CA ARG A 152 10.20 16.32 -6.68
C ARG A 152 9.90 17.63 -5.96
N PRO A 153 8.91 18.42 -6.43
CA PRO A 153 8.47 19.61 -5.69
C PRO A 153 8.12 19.27 -4.24
N SER A 154 8.44 20.19 -3.32
CA SER A 154 8.02 20.05 -1.93
C SER A 154 6.48 20.02 -1.85
N PRO A 155 5.91 19.11 -1.06
CA PRO A 155 4.45 19.01 -0.91
C PRO A 155 3.92 20.16 -0.05
N ASP A 156 2.60 20.35 -0.04
CA ASP A 156 1.95 21.39 0.75
C ASP A 156 2.15 21.18 2.26
N PRO A 157 2.91 22.06 2.95
CA PRO A 157 3.24 21.84 4.35
C PRO A 157 2.08 21.96 5.33
N VAL A 158 0.94 22.51 4.91
CA VAL A 158 -0.26 22.63 5.74
C VAL A 158 -1.07 21.33 5.73
N ASN A 159 -1.24 20.76 4.54
CA ASN A 159 -2.18 19.66 4.34
C ASN A 159 -1.53 18.27 4.38
N THR A 160 -0.24 18.18 4.08
CA THR A 160 0.48 16.90 4.03
C THR A 160 0.51 16.22 5.41
N LYS A 161 0.15 14.92 5.42
CA LYS A 161 0.17 14.05 6.62
C LYS A 161 1.28 13.00 6.56
N VAL A 162 1.68 12.64 5.36
CA VAL A 162 2.73 11.66 5.06
C VAL A 162 3.44 12.08 3.78
N ILE A 163 4.74 11.83 3.71
CA ILE A 163 5.47 11.77 2.45
C ILE A 163 5.93 10.34 2.19
N SER A 164 5.88 9.90 0.95
CA SER A 164 6.26 8.53 0.63
C SER A 164 6.88 8.33 -0.74
N LEU A 165 7.64 7.25 -0.84
CA LEU A 165 8.22 6.73 -2.07
C LEU A 165 7.97 5.22 -2.12
N VAL A 166 7.27 4.72 -3.14
CA VAL A 166 7.02 3.28 -3.32
C VAL A 166 7.55 2.85 -4.68
N SER A 167 8.61 2.06 -4.68
CA SER A 167 9.31 1.75 -5.92
C SER A 167 10.04 0.42 -5.90
N PRO A 168 10.08 -0.30 -7.03
CA PRO A 168 10.98 -1.42 -7.24
C PRO A 168 12.43 -1.02 -7.54
N ARG A 169 12.75 0.27 -7.55
CA ARG A 169 14.06 0.81 -7.95
C ARG A 169 14.78 1.46 -6.77
N LEU A 170 14.49 1.03 -5.53
CA LEU A 170 15.13 1.58 -4.31
C LEU A 170 16.42 0.85 -3.91
N THR A 171 16.71 -0.28 -4.55
CA THR A 171 17.98 -1.01 -4.46
C THR A 171 18.62 -1.03 -5.86
N GLY A 172 19.90 -1.40 -5.95
CA GLY A 172 20.64 -1.42 -7.21
C GLY A 172 20.91 -0.03 -7.80
N PRO A 173 21.61 0.05 -8.94
CA PRO A 173 21.94 1.31 -9.61
C PRO A 173 20.70 2.19 -9.84
N ALA A 174 20.89 3.51 -9.97
CA ALA A 174 19.79 4.43 -10.21
C ALA A 174 18.99 4.02 -11.45
N GLY A 175 17.66 4.01 -11.36
CA GLY A 175 16.75 3.58 -12.42
C GLY A 175 16.68 2.07 -12.67
N THR A 176 17.49 1.26 -11.99
CA THR A 176 17.50 -0.20 -12.18
C THR A 176 16.50 -0.86 -11.22
N LEU A 177 15.78 -1.87 -11.73
CA LEU A 177 14.89 -2.70 -10.93
C LEU A 177 15.66 -3.52 -9.90
N SER A 178 15.06 -3.70 -8.74
CA SER A 178 15.52 -4.64 -7.72
C SER A 178 15.53 -6.06 -8.28
N THR A 179 16.54 -6.82 -7.88
CA THR A 179 16.68 -8.24 -8.25
C THR A 179 16.15 -9.18 -7.17
N ASP A 180 15.63 -8.66 -6.05
CA ASP A 180 15.05 -9.48 -5.00
C ASP A 180 13.58 -9.88 -5.30
N PRO A 181 13.09 -11.00 -4.72
CA PRO A 181 11.76 -11.52 -5.04
C PRO A 181 10.61 -10.62 -4.57
N TRP A 182 10.84 -9.81 -3.54
CA TRP A 182 9.88 -8.80 -3.10
C TRP A 182 9.93 -7.62 -4.04
N GLY A 183 11.11 -7.14 -4.40
CA GLY A 183 11.33 -6.24 -5.52
C GLY A 183 11.01 -4.79 -5.23
N THR A 184 9.89 -4.53 -4.58
CA THR A 184 9.39 -3.19 -4.26
C THR A 184 9.63 -2.82 -2.81
N TYR A 185 10.03 -1.58 -2.58
CA TYR A 185 10.16 -1.02 -1.25
C TYR A 185 9.32 0.24 -1.12
N ALA A 186 8.71 0.41 0.04
CA ALA A 186 8.02 1.63 0.45
C ALA A 186 8.81 2.32 1.56
N ILE A 187 9.10 3.60 1.37
CA ILE A 187 9.58 4.52 2.39
C ILE A 187 8.42 5.46 2.70
N ALA A 188 8.01 5.56 3.95
CA ALA A 188 6.98 6.48 4.39
C ALA A 188 7.43 7.26 5.63
N VAL A 189 7.31 8.58 5.58
CA VAL A 189 7.63 9.48 6.69
C VAL A 189 6.38 10.25 7.04
N VAL A 190 5.92 10.14 8.28
CA VAL A 190 4.65 10.73 8.72
C VAL A 190 4.86 11.96 9.60
N MET A 191 3.84 12.81 9.63
CA MET A 191 3.88 14.05 10.39
C MET A 191 4.13 13.82 11.89
N PRO A 192 4.71 14.82 12.59
CA PRO A 192 4.88 14.78 14.04
C PRO A 192 3.56 14.52 14.78
N GLY A 193 3.64 13.81 15.92
CA GLY A 193 2.49 13.41 16.73
C GLY A 193 1.95 12.02 16.43
N VAL A 194 2.28 11.44 15.26
CA VAL A 194 2.05 10.02 14.97
C VAL A 194 3.06 9.16 15.70
N THR A 195 2.62 8.01 16.23
CA THR A 195 3.45 7.09 17.02
C THR A 195 3.59 5.70 16.40
N ALA A 196 2.85 5.42 15.32
CA ALA A 196 3.04 4.21 14.53
C ALA A 196 2.55 4.44 13.10
N VAL A 197 3.23 3.78 12.16
CA VAL A 197 2.89 3.81 10.73
C VAL A 197 2.56 2.39 10.27
N ARG A 198 1.51 2.27 9.46
CA ARG A 198 1.16 1.04 8.75
C ARG A 198 1.26 1.31 7.27
N VAL A 199 1.98 0.45 6.57
CA VAL A 199 2.01 0.41 5.11
C VAL A 199 1.32 -0.88 4.68
N SER A 200 0.38 -0.75 3.74
CA SER A 200 -0.35 -1.88 3.19
C SER A 200 -0.47 -1.75 1.68
N SER A 201 -0.48 -2.88 0.97
CA SER A 201 -0.67 -2.89 -0.48
C SER A 201 -1.82 -3.82 -0.87
N THR A 202 -2.74 -3.30 -1.68
CA THR A 202 -3.85 -4.05 -2.26
C THR A 202 -3.39 -5.03 -3.36
N ALA A 203 -2.14 -4.88 -3.84
CA ALA A 203 -1.55 -5.80 -4.81
C ALA A 203 -1.53 -7.25 -4.29
N ILE A 204 -1.33 -7.46 -2.98
CA ILE A 204 -1.38 -8.80 -2.36
C ILE A 204 -2.09 -8.90 -0.98
N ASP A 205 -2.73 -7.82 -0.48
CA ASP A 205 -3.26 -7.68 0.89
C ASP A 205 -2.20 -7.93 1.97
N GLU A 206 -1.01 -7.36 1.81
CA GLU A 206 -0.01 -7.37 2.88
C GLU A 206 -0.24 -6.20 3.83
N GLN A 207 -0.20 -6.46 5.14
CA GLN A 207 -0.26 -5.43 6.17
C GLN A 207 0.90 -5.64 7.15
N MET A 208 1.62 -4.56 7.47
CA MET A 208 2.56 -4.58 8.58
C MET A 208 2.43 -3.31 9.41
N ILE A 209 2.27 -3.48 10.72
CA ILE A 209 2.18 -2.40 11.70
C ILE A 209 3.58 -2.20 12.28
N GLY A 210 4.15 -1.00 12.16
CA GLY A 210 5.38 -0.66 12.88
C GLY A 210 5.16 -0.76 14.38
N THR A 211 5.98 -1.55 15.08
CA THR A 211 5.92 -1.68 16.54
C THR A 211 6.37 -0.38 17.22
N PRO A 212 5.78 0.01 18.36
CA PRO A 212 5.75 1.42 18.77
C PRO A 212 6.98 1.98 19.50
N ASP A 213 8.05 1.23 19.72
CA ASP A 213 9.04 1.57 20.76
C ASP A 213 10.38 2.15 20.27
N ALA A 214 10.39 2.97 19.23
CA ALA A 214 11.65 3.56 18.74
C ALA A 214 11.54 5.02 18.29
N PRO A 215 12.67 5.78 18.28
CA PRO A 215 12.78 7.12 17.69
C PRO A 215 12.34 7.18 16.20
N THR A 216 12.30 6.03 15.53
CA THR A 216 11.87 5.83 14.13
C THR A 216 10.41 5.48 13.95
N SER A 217 9.57 5.55 15.00
CA SER A 217 8.14 5.23 14.95
C SER A 217 7.31 6.03 13.92
N ARG A 218 7.88 7.12 13.37
CA ARG A 218 7.33 7.94 12.27
C ARG A 218 7.90 7.63 10.89
N LEU A 219 8.82 6.67 10.78
CA LEU A 219 9.39 6.16 9.54
C LEU A 219 8.95 4.71 9.38
N ALA A 220 8.47 4.36 8.19
CA ALA A 220 8.33 2.96 7.78
C ALA A 220 9.18 2.71 6.53
N VAL A 221 10.00 1.67 6.59
CA VAL A 221 10.65 1.07 5.43
C VAL A 221 10.14 -0.36 5.31
N LYS A 222 9.50 -0.68 4.19
CA LYS A 222 8.79 -1.95 4.04
C LYS A 222 9.05 -2.54 2.67
N SER A 223 9.45 -3.81 2.62
CA SER A 223 9.41 -4.62 1.40
C SER A 223 7.95 -4.97 1.07
N LEU A 224 7.59 -4.80 -0.19
CA LEU A 224 6.32 -5.14 -0.81
C LEU A 224 6.61 -5.98 -2.05
N PRO A 225 5.64 -6.67 -2.66
CA PRO A 225 5.84 -7.38 -3.92
C PRO A 225 6.11 -6.46 -5.10
N LEU A 226 6.70 -7.03 -6.16
CA LEU A 226 7.04 -6.33 -7.42
C LEU A 226 5.85 -5.61 -8.05
N ALA A 227 4.66 -6.17 -7.88
CA ALA A 227 3.41 -5.61 -8.37
C ALA A 227 2.95 -4.34 -7.63
N ALA A 228 3.46 -4.08 -6.42
CA ALA A 228 3.08 -2.91 -5.64
C ALA A 228 3.62 -1.62 -6.28
N THR A 229 2.77 -0.61 -6.30
CA THR A 229 3.05 0.76 -6.76
C THR A 229 2.59 1.76 -5.71
N ALA A 230 2.91 3.05 -5.88
CA ALA A 230 2.38 4.09 -5.02
C ALA A 230 0.84 4.08 -4.97
N GLN A 231 0.17 3.86 -6.11
CA GLN A 231 -1.29 3.91 -6.24
C GLN A 231 -1.98 2.74 -5.54
N THR A 232 -1.34 1.58 -5.51
CA THR A 232 -1.86 0.36 -4.86
C THR A 232 -1.39 0.23 -3.41
N THR A 233 -0.68 1.24 -2.88
CA THR A 233 -0.18 1.28 -1.51
C THR A 233 -0.95 2.32 -0.72
N ALA A 234 -1.38 1.94 0.49
CA ALA A 234 -2.00 2.83 1.46
C ALA A 234 -1.09 2.95 2.69
N ILE A 235 -0.97 4.18 3.19
CA ILE A 235 -0.16 4.51 4.36
C ILE A 235 -1.06 5.13 5.41
N ALA A 236 -1.14 4.47 6.56
CA ALA A 236 -1.96 4.91 7.68
C ALA A 236 -1.09 5.29 8.89
N GLY A 237 -1.39 6.44 9.48
CA GLY A 237 -0.78 6.91 10.73
C GLY A 237 -1.67 6.59 11.93
N PHE A 238 -1.04 6.25 13.05
CA PHE A 238 -1.72 5.93 14.30
C PHE A 238 -1.12 6.66 15.50
N ILE A 239 -1.98 7.01 16.47
CA ILE A 239 -1.57 7.48 17.79
C ILE A 239 -1.91 6.40 18.82
N THR A 240 -0.90 5.94 19.55
CA THR A 240 -1.03 5.00 20.66
C THR A 240 -1.08 5.79 21.96
N ALA A 241 -2.12 5.58 22.77
CA ALA A 241 -2.17 6.21 24.09
C ALA A 241 -1.14 5.58 25.02
N LYS A 242 -0.56 6.37 25.93
CA LYS A 242 0.47 5.95 26.90
C LYS A 242 -0.01 4.94 27.97
N LEU A 243 -1.26 4.48 27.89
CA LEU A 243 -1.84 3.55 28.86
C LEU A 243 -1.60 2.11 28.42
N PRO A 244 -1.20 1.21 29.34
CA PRO A 244 -1.14 -0.22 29.02
C PRO A 244 -2.51 -0.68 28.53
N PHE A 245 -2.54 -1.41 27.40
CA PHE A 245 -3.75 -1.93 26.73
C PHE A 245 -4.60 -0.92 25.93
N ALA A 246 -4.22 0.34 25.79
CA ALA A 246 -4.94 1.25 24.91
C ALA A 246 -4.73 0.89 23.43
N LYS A 247 -5.83 0.85 22.66
CA LYS A 247 -5.78 0.60 21.22
C LYS A 247 -5.18 1.81 20.50
N ALA A 248 -4.34 1.55 19.50
CA ALA A 248 -3.87 2.58 18.59
C ALA A 248 -5.07 3.17 17.80
N THR A 249 -5.14 4.49 17.73
CA THR A 249 -6.19 5.21 17.01
C THR A 249 -5.66 5.65 15.64
N LYS A 250 -6.32 5.24 14.56
CA LYS A 250 -5.99 5.71 13.20
C LYS A 250 -6.34 7.19 13.09
N VAL A 251 -5.38 7.99 12.63
CA VAL A 251 -5.53 9.44 12.52
C VAL A 251 -5.55 9.92 11.07
N PHE A 252 -4.96 9.16 10.15
CA PHE A 252 -5.15 9.35 8.71
C PHE A 252 -4.88 8.03 7.97
N GLU A 253 -5.30 7.99 6.71
CA GLU A 253 -4.93 6.97 5.73
C GLU A 253 -4.88 7.64 4.37
N GLU A 254 -3.71 7.63 3.74
CA GLU A 254 -3.46 8.28 2.45
C GLU A 254 -2.90 7.25 1.46
N PRO A 255 -3.14 7.40 0.15
CA PRO A 255 -2.45 6.61 -0.86
C PRO A 255 -0.94 6.93 -0.87
N GLY A 256 -0.13 6.02 -1.41
CA GLY A 256 1.27 6.31 -1.70
C GLY A 256 1.38 7.43 -2.72
N GLU A 257 2.31 8.36 -2.47
CA GLU A 257 2.43 9.58 -3.28
C GLU A 257 3.01 9.33 -4.68
N ASP A 258 4.22 8.77 -4.79
CA ASP A 258 4.89 8.55 -6.08
C ASP A 258 5.97 7.45 -5.99
N GLY A 259 6.48 7.05 -7.15
CA GLY A 259 7.62 6.17 -7.31
C GLY A 259 8.95 6.91 -7.45
N ALA A 260 10.02 6.13 -7.61
CA ALA A 260 11.36 6.65 -7.92
C ALA A 260 11.43 7.11 -9.39
N ASP A 261 12.46 7.88 -9.71
CA ASP A 261 12.80 8.20 -11.09
C ASP A 261 12.99 6.92 -11.91
N GLY A 262 12.29 6.83 -13.05
CA GLY A 262 12.21 5.62 -13.87
C GLY A 262 10.95 4.77 -13.62
N ASP A 263 10.16 5.04 -12.58
CA ASP A 263 8.86 4.39 -12.39
C ASP A 263 7.78 4.97 -13.30
N ALA A 264 6.81 4.12 -13.68
CA ALA A 264 5.59 4.58 -14.33
C ALA A 264 4.87 5.61 -13.46
N ARG A 265 4.34 6.65 -14.09
CA ARG A 265 3.63 7.75 -13.44
C ARG A 265 2.13 7.56 -13.55
N ALA A 266 1.43 7.84 -12.46
CA ALA A 266 -0.03 7.88 -12.44
C ALA A 266 -0.53 9.28 -12.73
N VAL A 267 -1.21 9.44 -13.87
CA VAL A 267 -1.88 10.69 -14.23
C VAL A 267 -3.28 10.67 -13.63
N PRO A 268 -3.63 11.57 -12.70
CA PRO A 268 -4.97 11.65 -12.16
C PRO A 268 -5.96 12.06 -13.25
N ALA A 269 -7.10 11.39 -13.31
CA ALA A 269 -8.18 11.67 -14.25
C ALA A 269 -9.55 11.59 -13.56
N GLU A 270 -10.44 12.51 -13.91
CA GLU A 270 -11.81 12.59 -13.38
C GLU A 270 -12.80 11.98 -14.35
N VAL A 271 -13.73 11.16 -13.85
CA VAL A 271 -14.75 10.52 -14.65
C VAL A 271 -15.85 11.54 -14.96
N VAL A 272 -16.05 11.87 -16.24
CA VAL A 272 -17.05 12.86 -16.66
C VAL A 272 -18.31 12.23 -17.23
N SER A 273 -18.20 11.05 -17.82
CA SER A 273 -19.37 10.31 -18.27
C SER A 273 -19.10 8.81 -18.30
N ARG A 274 -20.18 8.04 -18.21
CA ARG A 274 -20.15 6.60 -18.36
C ARG A 274 -21.33 6.16 -19.22
N THR A 275 -21.02 5.36 -20.24
CA THR A 275 -22.02 4.77 -21.12
C THR A 275 -21.78 3.26 -21.17
N GLY A 276 -22.56 2.49 -20.41
CA GLY A 276 -22.40 1.04 -20.30
C GLY A 276 -21.02 0.64 -19.79
N GLN A 277 -20.25 -0.05 -20.64
CA GLN A 277 -18.92 -0.58 -20.33
C GLN A 277 -17.77 0.36 -20.75
N GLN A 278 -18.09 1.61 -21.08
CA GLN A 278 -17.11 2.65 -21.40
C GLN A 278 -17.29 3.84 -20.47
N MET A 279 -16.18 4.47 -20.13
CA MET A 279 -16.16 5.75 -19.44
C MET A 279 -15.28 6.75 -20.18
N VAL A 280 -15.65 8.03 -20.08
CA VAL A 280 -14.81 9.13 -20.53
C VAL A 280 -14.24 9.81 -19.30
N VAL A 281 -12.93 10.04 -19.33
CA VAL A 281 -12.20 10.69 -18.25
C VAL A 281 -11.49 11.93 -18.77
N VAL A 282 -11.37 12.95 -17.92
CA VAL A 282 -10.61 14.18 -18.20
C VAL A 282 -9.35 14.18 -17.36
N PHE A 283 -8.22 14.56 -17.96
CA PHE A 283 -6.91 14.63 -17.30
C PHE A 283 -6.20 15.95 -17.64
N PRO A 284 -5.20 16.39 -16.85
CA PRO A 284 -4.44 17.60 -17.13
C PRO A 284 -3.82 17.57 -18.54
N LYS A 285 -3.83 18.70 -19.25
CA LYS A 285 -3.23 18.77 -20.60
C LYS A 285 -1.71 18.57 -20.55
N GLY A 286 -1.14 18.06 -21.64
CA GLY A 286 0.30 17.85 -21.79
C GLY A 286 0.84 16.58 -21.11
N GLN A 287 -0.05 15.71 -20.61
CA GLN A 287 0.33 14.43 -20.01
C GLN A 287 0.55 13.36 -21.09
N ALA A 288 1.40 12.38 -20.81
CA ALA A 288 1.78 11.31 -21.74
C ALA A 288 0.74 10.18 -21.86
N VAL A 289 -0.54 10.54 -21.83
CA VAL A 289 -1.66 9.59 -21.94
C VAL A 289 -1.80 9.09 -23.38
N ARG A 290 -1.87 7.77 -23.56
CA ARG A 290 -1.92 7.08 -24.86
C ARG A 290 -2.85 5.88 -24.81
N GLN A 291 -3.36 5.50 -25.99
CA GLN A 291 -4.10 4.25 -26.16
C GLN A 291 -3.27 3.05 -25.67
N GLY A 292 -3.93 2.09 -25.02
CA GLY A 292 -3.33 0.87 -24.49
C GLY A 292 -2.95 0.94 -23.02
N GLN A 293 -2.85 2.14 -22.44
CA GLN A 293 -2.52 2.33 -21.03
C GLN A 293 -3.64 1.86 -20.09
N LEU A 294 -3.26 1.44 -18.89
CA LEU A 294 -4.20 0.99 -17.88
C LEU A 294 -4.77 2.17 -17.08
N ALA A 295 -6.06 2.11 -16.79
CA ALA A 295 -6.72 2.99 -15.83
C ALA A 295 -6.96 2.19 -14.54
N VAL A 296 -6.48 2.71 -13.42
CA VAL A 296 -6.45 2.00 -12.13
C VAL A 296 -7.04 2.85 -11.02
N VAL A 297 -7.47 2.18 -9.96
CA VAL A 297 -7.72 2.75 -8.63
C VAL A 297 -6.90 1.96 -7.61
N ALA A 298 -6.93 2.37 -6.34
CA ALA A 298 -6.16 1.69 -5.30
C ALA A 298 -6.54 0.21 -5.19
N GLU A 299 -7.81 -0.14 -5.41
CA GLU A 299 -8.34 -1.50 -5.28
C GLU A 299 -8.00 -2.40 -6.48
N GLY A 300 -7.60 -1.83 -7.62
CA GLY A 300 -7.22 -2.61 -8.80
C GLY A 300 -7.52 -1.95 -10.13
N LEU A 301 -7.59 -2.78 -11.16
CA LEU A 301 -7.76 -2.34 -12.54
C LEU A 301 -9.21 -1.95 -12.81
N VAL A 302 -9.40 -0.75 -13.34
CA VAL A 302 -10.69 -0.27 -13.82
C VAL A 302 -10.91 -0.64 -15.28
N GLY A 303 -9.87 -0.47 -16.11
CA GLY A 303 -9.99 -0.67 -17.54
C GLY A 303 -8.74 -0.30 -18.33
N ARG A 304 -8.90 -0.16 -19.65
CA ARG A 304 -7.84 0.22 -20.57
C ARG A 304 -8.26 1.40 -21.45
N VAL A 305 -7.35 2.35 -21.63
CA VAL A 305 -7.53 3.49 -22.52
C VAL A 305 -7.64 3.00 -23.97
N THR A 306 -8.76 3.28 -24.63
CA THR A 306 -9.04 2.87 -26.02
C THR A 306 -8.94 4.02 -27.01
N ALA A 307 -9.16 5.26 -26.57
CA ALA A 307 -8.99 6.45 -27.39
C ALA A 307 -8.54 7.64 -26.53
N VAL A 308 -7.82 8.58 -27.14
CA VAL A 308 -7.32 9.80 -26.47
C VAL A 308 -7.55 11.00 -27.37
N ASP A 309 -8.14 12.05 -26.80
CA ASP A 309 -8.21 13.39 -27.38
C ASP A 309 -7.29 14.31 -26.57
N ALA A 310 -6.03 14.43 -27.02
CA ALA A 310 -5.02 15.22 -26.34
C ALA A 310 -5.32 16.74 -26.34
N ALA A 311 -6.10 17.23 -27.31
CA ALA A 311 -6.45 18.65 -27.39
C ALA A 311 -7.43 19.07 -26.29
N ARG A 312 -8.38 18.17 -25.99
CA ARG A 312 -9.35 18.33 -24.90
C ARG A 312 -8.84 17.83 -23.56
N GLY A 313 -7.83 16.96 -23.55
CA GLY A 313 -7.37 16.29 -22.33
C GLY A 313 -8.37 15.22 -21.90
N GLU A 314 -8.95 14.50 -22.86
CA GLU A 314 -9.96 13.47 -22.63
C GLU A 314 -9.45 12.11 -23.09
N ALA A 315 -9.84 11.05 -22.38
CA ALA A 315 -9.59 9.68 -22.77
C ALA A 315 -10.85 8.84 -22.60
N THR A 316 -11.08 7.93 -23.55
CA THR A 316 -12.08 6.88 -23.43
C THR A 316 -11.42 5.64 -22.84
N VAL A 317 -12.04 5.05 -21.84
CA VAL A 317 -11.58 3.83 -21.18
C VAL A 317 -12.66 2.76 -21.29
N ASP A 318 -12.26 1.60 -21.81
CA ASP A 318 -13.07 0.39 -21.76
C ASP A 318 -12.86 -0.27 -20.40
N LEU A 319 -13.96 -0.48 -19.67
CA LEU A 319 -13.92 -1.15 -18.37
C LEU A 319 -13.46 -2.60 -18.51
N VAL A 320 -12.91 -3.19 -17.44
CA VAL A 320 -12.46 -4.60 -17.44
C VAL A 320 -13.56 -5.60 -17.83
N THR A 321 -14.83 -5.22 -17.64
CA THR A 321 -16.01 -6.00 -18.02
C THR A 321 -16.47 -5.77 -19.46
N SER A 322 -15.89 -4.83 -20.21
CA SER A 322 -16.18 -4.57 -21.64
C SER A 322 -15.85 -5.77 -22.51
N THR A 323 -16.64 -6.04 -23.54
CA THR A 323 -16.30 -7.05 -24.56
C THR A 323 -15.05 -6.70 -25.37
N GLY A 324 -14.65 -5.42 -25.36
CA GLY A 324 -13.41 -4.92 -25.96
C GLY A 324 -12.18 -5.10 -25.06
N PHE A 325 -12.36 -5.45 -23.78
CA PHE A 325 -11.26 -5.65 -22.86
C PHE A 325 -10.68 -7.06 -22.99
N ALA A 326 -9.39 -7.14 -23.32
CA ALA A 326 -8.62 -8.38 -23.32
C ALA A 326 -7.14 -8.12 -23.05
N GLY A 327 -6.45 -9.07 -22.43
CA GLY A 327 -5.00 -9.01 -22.24
C GLY A 327 -4.41 -10.28 -21.65
N GLU A 328 -3.08 -10.34 -21.66
CA GLU A 328 -2.35 -11.37 -20.92
C GLU A 328 -2.47 -11.13 -19.42
N VAL A 329 -2.60 -12.22 -18.67
CA VAL A 329 -2.73 -12.19 -17.22
C VAL A 329 -2.04 -13.39 -16.59
N TYR A 330 -1.75 -13.30 -15.30
CA TYR A 330 -1.24 -14.43 -14.54
C TYR A 330 -1.71 -14.40 -13.09
N THR A 331 -1.75 -15.55 -12.41
CA THR A 331 -2.07 -15.59 -10.98
C THR A 331 -0.90 -15.12 -10.13
N ASN A 332 -1.15 -14.36 -9.07
CA ASN A 332 -0.11 -13.76 -8.24
C ASN A 332 0.84 -14.74 -7.51
N ILE A 333 0.37 -15.91 -7.08
CA ILE A 333 1.18 -16.87 -6.29
C ILE A 333 1.83 -17.91 -7.19
N SER A 334 1.00 -18.65 -7.95
CA SER A 334 1.47 -19.77 -8.76
C SER A 334 1.97 -19.38 -10.15
N ASN A 335 1.94 -18.07 -10.50
CA ASN A 335 2.29 -17.54 -11.81
C ASN A 335 1.65 -18.30 -13.00
N VAL A 336 0.44 -18.84 -12.80
CA VAL A 336 -0.30 -19.54 -13.85
C VAL A 336 -0.71 -18.52 -14.90
N PRO A 337 -0.27 -18.67 -16.16
CA PRO A 337 -0.61 -17.72 -17.22
C PRO A 337 -2.02 -17.95 -17.76
N GLY A 338 -2.59 -16.92 -18.39
CA GLY A 338 -3.86 -16.99 -19.11
C GLY A 338 -4.16 -15.70 -19.85
N SER A 339 -5.41 -15.54 -20.28
CA SER A 339 -5.92 -14.33 -20.92
C SER A 339 -7.13 -13.79 -20.17
N GLY A 340 -7.05 -12.57 -19.65
CA GLY A 340 -8.17 -11.88 -19.03
C GLY A 340 -9.04 -11.28 -20.12
N ARG A 341 -10.37 -11.46 -20.03
CA ARG A 341 -11.33 -10.95 -21.01
C ARG A 341 -12.64 -10.52 -20.35
N GLY A 342 -13.16 -9.37 -20.77
CA GLY A 342 -14.51 -8.93 -20.41
C GLY A 342 -15.57 -9.51 -21.36
N THR A 343 -16.74 -9.87 -20.82
CA THR A 343 -17.83 -10.49 -21.60
C THR A 343 -19.02 -9.55 -21.81
N GLY A 344 -18.92 -8.30 -21.36
CA GLY A 344 -20.02 -7.33 -21.29
C GLY A 344 -20.79 -7.39 -19.96
N GLN A 345 -20.69 -8.51 -19.23
CA GLN A 345 -21.34 -8.72 -17.93
C GLN A 345 -20.37 -9.17 -16.85
N LYS A 346 -19.32 -9.91 -17.23
CA LYS A 346 -18.37 -10.56 -16.32
C LYS A 346 -16.95 -10.36 -16.80
N LEU A 347 -16.01 -10.64 -15.92
CA LEU A 347 -14.60 -10.78 -16.22
C LEU A 347 -14.22 -12.26 -16.09
N VAL A 348 -13.44 -12.78 -17.02
CA VAL A 348 -12.97 -14.18 -17.01
C VAL A 348 -11.48 -14.24 -17.28
N MET A 349 -10.81 -15.24 -16.71
CA MET A 349 -9.49 -15.69 -17.12
C MET A 349 -9.68 -16.94 -17.98
N GLU A 350 -9.22 -16.92 -19.22
CA GLU A 350 -9.33 -18.00 -20.19
C GLU A 350 -7.93 -18.53 -20.58
N ARG A 351 -7.91 -19.63 -21.33
CA ARG A 351 -6.68 -20.27 -21.83
C ARG A 351 -5.71 -20.69 -20.72
N ILE A 352 -6.28 -21.09 -19.58
CA ILE A 352 -5.50 -21.60 -18.44
C ILE A 352 -4.91 -22.96 -18.84
N PRO A 353 -3.58 -23.18 -18.71
CA PRO A 353 -2.96 -24.48 -18.99
C PRO A 353 -3.59 -25.61 -18.17
N ALA A 354 -3.60 -26.83 -18.70
CA ALA A 354 -4.19 -28.00 -18.02
C ALA A 354 -3.61 -28.21 -16.60
N GLY A 355 -2.28 -28.12 -16.45
CA GLY A 355 -1.59 -28.21 -15.15
C GLY A 355 -1.58 -26.93 -14.31
N GLY A 356 -2.23 -25.85 -14.75
CA GLY A 356 -2.29 -24.59 -14.01
C GLY A 356 -3.31 -24.63 -12.88
N GLU A 357 -2.87 -24.58 -11.63
CA GLU A 357 -3.74 -24.53 -10.45
C GLU A 357 -4.18 -23.11 -10.14
N VAL A 358 -5.50 -22.87 -10.16
CA VAL A 358 -6.09 -21.58 -9.77
C VAL A 358 -7.11 -21.85 -8.68
N PHE A 359 -6.80 -21.40 -7.45
CA PHE A 359 -7.69 -21.55 -6.32
C PHE A 359 -8.66 -20.38 -6.20
N GLN A 360 -9.79 -20.60 -5.55
CA GLN A 360 -10.72 -19.54 -5.21
C GLN A 360 -10.01 -18.43 -4.41
N GLY A 361 -10.26 -17.18 -4.80
CA GLY A 361 -9.65 -16.01 -4.17
C GLY A 361 -8.26 -15.64 -4.70
N ASN A 362 -7.63 -16.48 -5.53
CA ASN A 362 -6.37 -16.13 -6.20
C ASN A 362 -6.55 -14.82 -6.97
N ARG A 363 -5.58 -13.91 -6.82
CA ARG A 363 -5.56 -12.69 -7.62
C ARG A 363 -5.04 -13.01 -9.00
N VAL A 364 -5.67 -12.38 -9.99
CA VAL A 364 -5.21 -12.38 -11.36
C VAL A 364 -4.67 -10.98 -11.66
N LEU A 365 -3.40 -10.93 -12.06
CA LEU A 365 -2.65 -9.72 -12.34
C LEU A 365 -2.54 -9.52 -13.85
N MET A 366 -2.68 -8.28 -14.30
CA MET A 366 -2.38 -7.87 -15.67
C MET A 366 -1.09 -7.04 -15.68
N PRO A 367 -0.11 -7.38 -16.55
CA PRO A 367 1.07 -6.56 -16.76
C PRO A 367 0.71 -5.11 -17.12
N ASP A 368 1.39 -4.14 -16.52
CA ASP A 368 1.27 -2.74 -16.89
C ASP A 368 2.16 -2.45 -18.13
N PRO A 369 1.58 -2.11 -19.29
CA PRO A 369 2.35 -1.78 -20.50
C PRO A 369 3.21 -0.52 -20.35
N SER A 370 3.05 0.24 -19.27
CA SER A 370 3.90 1.39 -18.92
C SER A 370 5.23 0.97 -18.28
N GLN A 371 5.39 -0.32 -17.95
CA GLN A 371 6.56 -0.89 -17.31
C GLN A 371 7.32 -1.78 -18.31
N GLU A 372 8.64 -1.84 -18.17
CA GLU A 372 9.49 -2.69 -19.02
C GLU A 372 9.43 -4.18 -18.65
N ASN A 373 8.99 -4.49 -17.42
CA ASN A 373 8.89 -5.85 -16.89
C ASN A 373 7.44 -6.16 -16.54
N ASN A 374 6.93 -7.28 -17.05
CA ASN A 374 5.53 -7.69 -16.91
C ASN A 374 5.08 -8.02 -15.48
N GLN A 375 6.01 -8.15 -14.53
CA GLN A 375 5.71 -8.36 -13.12
C GLN A 375 5.67 -7.06 -12.31
N VAL A 376 6.38 -6.03 -12.79
CA VAL A 376 6.50 -4.76 -12.08
C VAL A 376 5.23 -3.94 -12.28
N GLY A 377 4.65 -3.47 -11.17
CA GLY A 377 3.43 -2.66 -11.20
C GLY A 377 2.22 -3.36 -11.84
N ALA A 378 2.26 -4.69 -11.99
CA ALA A 378 1.15 -5.46 -12.53
C ALA A 378 -0.09 -5.29 -11.64
N VAL A 379 -1.24 -5.04 -12.26
CA VAL A 379 -2.45 -4.58 -11.56
C VAL A 379 -3.41 -5.75 -11.39
N THR A 380 -3.98 -5.90 -10.19
CA THR A 380 -5.03 -6.89 -9.95
C THR A 380 -6.27 -6.53 -10.76
N ILE A 381 -6.68 -7.43 -11.66
CA ILE A 381 -7.91 -7.26 -12.46
C ILE A 381 -9.12 -7.85 -11.76
N GLY A 382 -8.90 -8.83 -10.89
CA GLY A 382 -9.95 -9.54 -10.17
C GLY A 382 -9.41 -10.72 -9.38
N ARG A 383 -10.33 -11.38 -8.68
CA ARG A 383 -10.07 -12.62 -7.93
C ARG A 383 -10.86 -13.77 -8.53
N ALA A 384 -10.25 -14.94 -8.59
CA ALA A 384 -10.92 -16.17 -8.99
C ALA A 384 -12.14 -16.41 -8.09
N SER A 385 -13.32 -16.52 -8.71
CA SER A 385 -14.60 -16.65 -7.99
C SER A 385 -14.81 -18.08 -7.45
N ALA A 386 -14.11 -19.04 -8.05
CA ALA A 386 -14.10 -20.45 -7.67
C ALA A 386 -12.73 -21.07 -8.03
N GLU A 387 -12.48 -22.27 -7.50
CA GLU A 387 -11.34 -23.10 -7.90
C GLU A 387 -11.52 -23.60 -9.34
N LYS A 388 -10.42 -23.68 -10.10
CA LYS A 388 -10.42 -24.22 -11.45
C LYS A 388 -10.66 -25.73 -11.39
N ALA A 389 -11.73 -26.19 -12.04
CA ALA A 389 -11.93 -27.62 -12.25
C ALA A 389 -10.78 -28.20 -13.12
N VAL A 390 -10.44 -29.47 -12.92
CA VAL A 390 -9.27 -30.13 -13.54
C VAL A 390 -9.21 -29.94 -15.06
N ASP A 391 -10.35 -30.05 -15.75
CA ASP A 391 -10.44 -29.94 -17.21
C ASP A 391 -10.90 -28.54 -17.69
N ALA A 392 -11.13 -27.60 -16.78
CA ALA A 392 -11.55 -26.25 -17.15
C ALA A 392 -10.35 -25.42 -17.64
N SER A 393 -10.53 -24.75 -18.77
CA SER A 393 -9.58 -23.75 -19.30
C SER A 393 -9.96 -22.31 -18.96
N THR A 394 -11.04 -22.12 -18.19
CA THR A 394 -11.60 -20.82 -17.85
C THR A 394 -12.01 -20.75 -16.38
N VAL A 395 -11.86 -19.56 -15.78
CA VAL A 395 -12.31 -19.22 -14.42
C VAL A 395 -12.94 -17.83 -14.44
N GLU A 396 -14.11 -17.69 -13.82
CA GLU A 396 -14.75 -16.40 -13.63
C GLU A 396 -14.03 -15.58 -12.56
N LEU A 397 -13.81 -14.30 -12.84
CA LEU A 397 -13.18 -13.36 -11.93
C LEU A 397 -14.18 -12.34 -11.41
N THR A 398 -14.08 -12.06 -10.11
CA THR A 398 -14.75 -10.91 -9.50
C THR A 398 -13.78 -9.72 -9.54
N PRO A 399 -14.10 -8.61 -10.25
CA PRO A 399 -13.26 -7.41 -10.24
C PRO A 399 -13.03 -6.90 -8.82
N THR A 400 -11.82 -6.44 -8.51
CA THR A 400 -11.50 -5.89 -7.19
C THR A 400 -11.86 -4.41 -7.06
N ALA A 401 -11.76 -3.65 -8.16
CA ALA A 401 -12.23 -2.28 -8.21
C ALA A 401 -13.77 -2.24 -8.26
N ASP A 402 -14.37 -1.37 -7.45
CA ASP A 402 -15.80 -1.06 -7.58
C ASP A 402 -16.01 -0.23 -8.84
N LEU A 403 -16.50 -0.88 -9.89
CA LEU A 403 -16.73 -0.23 -11.17
C LEU A 403 -18.01 0.60 -11.19
N SER A 404 -18.86 0.55 -10.16
CA SER A 404 -20.19 1.19 -10.17
C SER A 404 -20.13 2.69 -9.84
N HIS A 405 -19.24 3.08 -8.92
CA HIS A 405 -19.15 4.42 -8.35
C HIS A 405 -17.76 5.07 -8.55
N LEU A 406 -17.27 5.06 -9.79
CA LEU A 406 -15.97 5.65 -10.13
C LEU A 406 -16.09 7.15 -10.39
N GLU A 407 -15.47 7.96 -9.54
CA GLU A 407 -15.35 9.42 -9.73
C GLU A 407 -13.96 9.82 -10.22
N LYS A 408 -12.92 9.10 -9.79
CA LYS A 408 -11.52 9.36 -10.11
C LYS A 408 -10.79 8.06 -10.42
N VAL A 409 -9.89 8.14 -11.38
CA VAL A 409 -8.99 7.04 -11.75
C VAL A 409 -7.60 7.59 -12.02
N PHE A 410 -6.62 6.71 -12.08
CA PHE A 410 -5.26 7.04 -12.44
C PHE A 410 -4.88 6.31 -13.73
N ILE A 411 -4.43 7.06 -14.73
CA ILE A 411 -3.91 6.47 -15.97
C ILE A 411 -2.41 6.25 -15.79
N MET A 412 -1.99 4.99 -15.90
CA MET A 412 -0.57 4.63 -15.81
C MET A 412 0.13 5.03 -17.11
N THR A 413 1.21 5.79 -16.99
CA THR A 413 2.00 6.28 -18.11
C THR A 413 3.47 5.90 -17.91
N PRO A 414 4.21 5.56 -18.97
CA PRO A 414 5.62 5.24 -18.84
C PRO A 414 6.39 6.46 -18.37
N PHE A 415 7.50 6.22 -17.66
CA PHE A 415 8.43 7.29 -17.34
C PHE A 415 8.93 7.93 -18.64
N THR A 416 8.64 9.21 -18.83
CA THR A 416 9.21 9.99 -19.92
C THR A 416 10.24 10.92 -19.32
N VAL A 417 11.51 10.69 -19.64
CA VAL A 417 12.53 11.73 -19.51
C VAL A 417 12.10 12.82 -20.48
N GLY A 418 11.69 13.99 -19.98
CA GLY A 418 11.49 15.14 -20.86
C GLY A 418 12.77 15.37 -21.69
N PRO A 419 12.69 16.00 -22.88
CA PRO A 419 13.90 16.39 -23.58
C PRO A 419 14.77 17.21 -22.62
N ARG A 420 15.99 16.72 -22.36
CA ARG A 420 17.01 17.42 -21.57
C ARG A 420 17.45 18.69 -22.27
#